data_AF-A0A966UIZ3-F1
#
_entry.id   AF-A0A966UIZ3-F1
#
_cell.length_a   1.000
_cell.length_b   1.000
_cell.length_c   1.000
_cell.angle_alpha   90.00
_cell.angle_beta   90.00
_cell.angle_gamma   90.00
#
_symmetry.space_group_name_H-M   'P 1'
#
loop_
_entity.id
_entity.type
_entity.pdbx_description
1 polymer ?
#
loop_
_entity_poly.entity_id
_entity_poly.type
_entity_poly.pdbx_seq_one_letter_code
_entity_poly.pdbx_strand_id
1 'polypeptide(L)'
;MERWITDTPNSERFPYYTRANADEVGPDPFSVLGWSMVWMRGCNPGVAMGFVEFGVVDVSEYDLTPLQVFGNRGGYFYNPMSLSRLMGERMPGATAEAIDKAYFGDHPGVPPYEPHPGDVNEAQSAKLAETMGWVMSTPSYPRMHDASKMAMKAVTDRPDFTKLSNAELVDYARRMTAKVEEAWIPYTVVCLGASLGPGAVQAVCEGIGRSEDAVKVLSAVGNVESAEASFSMWDISRLVNASPSLTAAFDAGVDGLLARLDRNDAANSAFYAAWDELMRVHGHRAPNEWDCRPDSWTTKPEIALGMIDRLRAQSDDRSPHLAKAAAAVL
;
A
#
# COMPACT_ATOMS: atom_id res chain seq x y z
N MET A 1 -4.83 32.60 7.10
CA MET A 1 -3.74 31.70 6.70
C MET A 1 -4.16 31.11 5.36
N GLU A 2 -3.56 31.52 4.25
CA GLU A 2 -4.02 31.14 2.90
C GLU A 2 -3.65 29.70 2.50
N ARG A 3 -2.81 29.00 3.29
CA ARG A 3 -2.42 27.60 3.07
C ARG A 3 -2.36 26.84 4.38
N TRP A 4 -2.73 25.56 4.36
CA TRP A 4 -2.59 24.66 5.49
C TRP A 4 -1.10 24.34 5.73
N ILE A 5 -0.72 24.06 6.98
CA ILE A 5 0.69 23.98 7.41
C ILE A 5 1.52 22.92 6.68
N THR A 6 0.86 21.90 6.12
CA THR A 6 1.49 20.82 5.37
C THR A 6 1.25 20.88 3.86
N ASP A 7 0.68 21.98 3.35
CA ASP A 7 0.44 22.14 1.91
C ASP A 7 1.74 22.14 1.12
N THR A 8 1.75 21.36 0.05
CA THR A 8 2.85 21.34 -0.93
C THR A 8 2.54 22.28 -2.09
N PRO A 9 3.49 23.14 -2.51
CA PRO A 9 3.30 23.95 -3.71
C PRO A 9 3.12 23.07 -4.95
N ASN A 10 2.40 23.57 -5.96
CA ASN A 10 2.37 22.91 -7.26
C ASN A 10 3.73 23.08 -7.95
N SER A 11 4.20 22.02 -8.60
CA SER A 11 5.37 22.11 -9.48
C SER A 11 5.00 22.91 -10.74
N GLU A 12 5.92 23.76 -11.20
CA GLU A 12 5.81 24.41 -12.51
C GLU A 12 6.02 23.41 -13.65
N ARG A 13 6.90 22.41 -13.45
CA ARG A 13 7.24 21.38 -14.43
C ARG A 13 6.19 20.26 -14.50
N PHE A 14 5.62 19.90 -13.35
CA PHE A 14 4.63 18.83 -13.17
C PHE A 14 3.38 19.34 -12.45
N PRO A 15 2.58 20.19 -13.11
CA PRO A 15 1.54 20.96 -12.44
C PRO A 15 0.28 20.16 -12.10
N TYR A 16 0.04 19.02 -12.74
CA TYR A 16 -1.20 18.27 -12.60
C TYR A 16 -1.12 17.27 -11.47
N TYR A 17 -2.11 17.37 -10.58
CA TYR A 17 -2.31 16.51 -9.44
C TYR A 17 -3.77 16.09 -9.37
N THR A 18 -4.02 14.85 -8.92
CA THR A 18 -5.38 14.31 -8.87
C THR A 18 -5.69 13.66 -7.54
N ARG A 19 -6.98 13.65 -7.19
CA ARG A 19 -7.55 12.82 -6.13
C ARG A 19 -8.21 11.54 -6.64
N ALA A 20 -8.16 11.28 -7.95
CA ALA A 20 -8.59 9.98 -8.46
C ALA A 20 -7.83 8.86 -7.75
N ASN A 21 -8.57 7.90 -7.21
CA ASN A 21 -8.11 6.77 -6.40
C ASN A 21 -7.37 7.15 -5.09
N ALA A 22 -7.33 8.45 -4.73
CA ALA A 22 -6.65 8.90 -3.52
C ALA A 22 -7.33 8.41 -2.24
N ASP A 23 -8.63 8.12 -2.28
CA ASP A 23 -9.40 7.69 -1.10
C ASP A 23 -9.03 6.26 -0.64
N GLU A 24 -8.33 5.47 -1.47
CA GLU A 24 -7.76 4.17 -1.07
C GLU A 24 -6.46 4.32 -0.27
N VAL A 25 -5.81 5.48 -0.36
CA VAL A 25 -4.56 5.80 0.31
C VAL A 25 -4.82 6.71 1.52
N GLY A 26 -5.47 7.83 1.30
CA GLY A 26 -5.72 8.84 2.32
C GLY A 26 -7.12 9.41 2.20
N PRO A 27 -8.16 8.67 2.62
CA PRO A 27 -9.54 9.15 2.58
C PRO A 27 -9.75 10.36 3.52
N ASP A 28 -9.04 10.37 4.65
CA ASP A 28 -9.04 11.46 5.61
C ASP A 28 -7.83 12.39 5.43
N PRO A 29 -7.91 13.62 5.96
CA PRO A 29 -6.74 14.48 6.09
C PRO A 29 -5.60 13.80 6.86
N PHE A 30 -4.40 13.86 6.32
CA PHE A 30 -3.18 13.41 6.98
C PHE A 30 -2.87 14.28 8.19
N SER A 31 -2.42 13.63 9.26
CA SER A 31 -1.86 14.32 10.42
C SER A 31 -0.65 15.17 10.03
N VAL A 32 -0.45 16.30 10.72
CA VAL A 32 0.68 17.20 10.45
C VAL A 32 2.01 16.46 10.60
N LEU A 33 2.14 15.61 11.61
CA LEU A 33 3.35 14.82 11.84
C LEU A 33 3.53 13.73 10.78
N GLY A 34 2.46 12.99 10.43
CA GLY A 34 2.49 11.96 9.39
C GLY A 34 2.96 12.53 8.06
N TRP A 35 2.39 13.66 7.63
CA TRP A 35 2.81 14.29 6.39
C TRP A 35 4.24 14.85 6.46
N SER A 36 4.53 15.70 7.46
CA SER A 36 5.81 16.43 7.52
C SER A 36 7.03 15.55 7.81
N MET A 37 6.84 14.44 8.52
CA MET A 37 7.91 13.51 8.87
C MET A 37 7.90 12.26 7.98
N VAL A 38 6.80 11.51 7.90
CA VAL A 38 6.80 10.23 7.19
C VAL A 38 6.73 10.43 5.68
N TRP A 39 5.83 11.28 5.21
CA TRP A 39 5.65 11.46 3.76
C TRP A 39 6.73 12.35 3.14
N MET A 40 6.91 13.57 3.64
CA MET A 40 7.86 14.52 3.06
C MET A 40 9.33 14.11 3.19
N ARG A 41 9.69 13.31 4.21
CA ARG A 41 11.08 12.91 4.46
C ARG A 41 11.36 11.42 4.24
N GLY A 42 10.32 10.61 4.04
CA GLY A 42 10.44 9.17 3.80
C GLY A 42 9.84 8.78 2.46
N CYS A 43 8.51 8.78 2.37
CA CYS A 43 7.76 8.34 1.19
C CYS A 43 8.15 9.12 -0.07
N ASN A 44 8.01 10.45 -0.06
CA ASN A 44 8.22 11.27 -1.25
C ASN A 44 9.66 11.12 -1.81
N PRO A 45 10.73 11.15 -0.99
CA PRO A 45 12.09 10.87 -1.49
C PRO A 45 12.21 9.49 -2.14
N GLY A 46 11.68 8.46 -1.50
CA GLY A 46 11.73 7.10 -2.02
C GLY A 46 10.96 6.96 -3.34
N VAL A 47 9.79 7.57 -3.44
CA VAL A 47 8.97 7.59 -4.67
C VAL A 47 9.71 8.28 -5.80
N ALA A 48 10.30 9.44 -5.52
CA ALA A 48 11.04 10.19 -6.52
C ALA A 48 12.19 9.35 -7.10
N MET A 49 12.98 8.74 -6.22
CA MET A 49 14.05 7.83 -6.64
C MET A 49 13.52 6.57 -7.33
N GLY A 50 12.33 6.09 -6.98
CA GLY A 50 11.65 4.99 -7.67
C GLY A 50 11.28 5.35 -9.11
N PHE A 51 10.77 6.55 -9.38
CA PHE A 51 10.52 7.04 -10.74
C PHE A 51 11.82 7.17 -11.55
N VAL A 52 12.91 7.61 -10.91
CA VAL A 52 14.25 7.65 -11.53
C VAL A 52 14.76 6.25 -11.83
N GLU A 53 14.62 5.32 -10.89
CA GLU A 53 15.06 3.93 -11.05
C GLU A 53 14.28 3.23 -12.16
N PHE A 54 12.97 3.46 -12.24
CA PHE A 54 12.11 2.93 -13.29
C PHE A 54 12.40 3.54 -14.68
N GLY A 55 13.08 4.69 -14.74
CA GLY A 55 13.47 5.35 -15.98
C GLY A 55 12.44 6.35 -16.51
N VAL A 56 11.48 6.77 -15.71
CA VAL A 56 10.48 7.76 -16.14
C VAL A 56 11.10 9.14 -16.28
N VAL A 57 12.01 9.50 -15.38
CA VAL A 57 12.67 10.82 -15.29
C VAL A 57 14.12 10.65 -14.91
N ASP A 58 14.99 11.53 -15.42
CA ASP A 58 16.28 11.76 -14.80
C ASP A 58 16.10 12.57 -13.50
N VAL A 59 16.98 12.36 -12.52
CA VAL A 59 16.93 13.10 -11.27
C VAL A 59 17.08 14.61 -11.47
N SER A 60 17.77 15.05 -12.52
CA SER A 60 17.93 16.46 -12.87
C SER A 60 16.68 17.12 -13.47
N GLU A 61 15.65 16.32 -13.83
CA GLU A 61 14.41 16.84 -14.41
C GLU A 61 13.44 17.40 -13.37
N TYR A 62 13.71 17.22 -12.07
CA TYR A 62 12.82 17.68 -11.00
C TYR A 62 13.55 18.09 -9.73
N ASP A 63 12.89 18.96 -8.96
CA ASP A 63 13.46 19.43 -7.70
C ASP A 63 13.44 18.31 -6.66
N LEU A 64 14.60 18.09 -6.02
CA LEU A 64 14.70 17.20 -4.87
C LEU A 64 14.19 17.84 -3.57
N THR A 65 13.90 19.15 -3.56
CA THR A 65 13.40 19.86 -2.37
C THR A 65 12.63 21.15 -2.75
N PRO A 66 11.30 21.21 -2.57
CA PRO A 66 10.42 20.08 -2.24
C PRO A 66 10.29 19.13 -3.44
N LEU A 67 10.24 17.83 -3.16
CA LEU A 67 10.05 16.82 -4.20
C LEU A 67 8.73 17.01 -4.91
N GLN A 68 8.77 16.92 -6.25
CA GLN A 68 7.61 17.14 -7.12
C GLN A 68 6.80 15.86 -7.38
N VAL A 69 6.74 14.96 -6.38
CA VAL A 69 5.95 13.71 -6.40
C VAL A 69 4.60 13.93 -5.73
N PHE A 70 4.08 13.02 -4.90
CA PHE A 70 2.82 13.18 -4.17
C PHE A 70 2.67 14.54 -3.48
N GLY A 71 1.47 15.11 -3.62
CA GLY A 71 1.11 16.41 -3.08
C GLY A 71 0.12 16.34 -1.93
N ASN A 72 0.06 17.41 -1.15
CA ASN A 72 -0.92 17.61 -0.09
C ASN A 72 -1.54 19.00 -0.17
N ARG A 73 -2.88 19.08 -0.11
CA ARG A 73 -3.64 20.33 -0.09
C ARG A 73 -4.79 20.25 0.90
N GLY A 74 -4.82 21.16 1.86
CA GLY A 74 -5.81 21.15 2.94
C GLY A 74 -5.73 19.92 3.83
N GLY A 75 -4.57 19.25 3.88
CA GLY A 75 -4.37 17.98 4.58
C GLY A 75 -4.69 16.74 3.74
N TYR A 76 -5.21 16.88 2.53
CA TYR A 76 -5.55 15.74 1.67
C TYR A 76 -4.45 15.38 0.67
N PHE A 77 -4.27 14.08 0.46
CA PHE A 77 -3.32 13.51 -0.49
C PHE A 77 -3.75 13.66 -1.94
N TYR A 78 -2.76 13.86 -2.81
CA TYR A 78 -2.93 13.95 -4.26
C TYR A 78 -1.83 13.17 -4.99
N ASN A 79 -2.24 12.38 -5.98
CA ASN A 79 -1.36 11.68 -6.91
C ASN A 79 -0.71 12.66 -7.90
N PRO A 80 0.57 12.47 -8.29
CA PRO A 80 1.29 13.33 -9.23
C PRO A 80 0.94 12.96 -10.69
N MET A 81 -0.25 13.36 -11.15
CA MET A 81 -0.77 13.01 -12.47
C MET A 81 0.19 13.36 -13.62
N SER A 82 0.89 14.50 -13.53
CA SER A 82 1.92 14.88 -14.52
C SER A 82 3.01 13.82 -14.70
N LEU A 83 3.47 13.17 -13.62
CA LEU A 83 4.50 12.12 -13.71
C LEU A 83 3.95 10.84 -14.34
N SER A 84 2.70 10.47 -14.01
CA SER A 84 2.04 9.32 -14.64
C SER A 84 1.82 9.54 -16.13
N ARG A 85 1.40 10.74 -16.54
CA ARG A 85 1.27 11.11 -17.97
C ARG A 85 2.61 11.08 -18.68
N LEU A 86 3.66 11.63 -18.08
CA LEU A 86 5.02 11.58 -18.64
C LEU A 86 5.51 10.14 -18.85
N MET A 87 5.24 9.25 -17.90
CA MET A 87 5.51 7.82 -18.07
C MET A 87 4.79 7.26 -19.30
N GLY A 88 3.50 7.59 -19.48
CA GLY A 88 2.73 7.19 -20.66
C GLY A 88 3.35 7.67 -21.98
N GLU A 89 3.84 8.90 -22.03
CA GLU A 89 4.45 9.50 -23.23
C GLU A 89 5.84 8.95 -23.56
N ARG A 90 6.61 8.58 -22.53
CA ARG A 90 7.95 7.99 -22.72
C ARG A 90 7.90 6.48 -22.98
N MET A 91 6.81 5.83 -22.57
CA MET A 91 6.63 4.39 -22.65
C MET A 91 6.25 3.95 -24.08
N PRO A 92 7.02 3.04 -24.71
CA PRO A 92 6.65 2.51 -26.02
C PRO A 92 5.27 1.84 -26.00
N GLY A 93 4.36 2.32 -26.87
CA GLY A 93 3.02 1.76 -27.02
C GLY A 93 1.98 2.25 -25.99
N ALA A 94 2.34 3.23 -25.15
CA ALA A 94 1.41 3.94 -24.28
C ALA A 94 1.26 5.41 -24.71
N THR A 95 0.33 6.12 -24.06
CA THR A 95 0.15 7.57 -24.22
C THR A 95 -0.35 8.18 -22.91
N ALA A 96 -0.25 9.50 -22.75
CA ALA A 96 -0.86 10.22 -21.63
C ALA A 96 -2.39 10.01 -21.59
N GLU A 97 -3.07 9.92 -22.73
CA GLU A 97 -4.52 9.67 -22.78
C GLU A 97 -4.86 8.26 -22.28
N ALA A 98 -4.01 7.26 -22.53
CA ALA A 98 -4.20 5.91 -21.98
C ALA A 98 -4.10 5.92 -20.45
N ILE A 99 -3.17 6.72 -19.90
CA ILE A 99 -3.05 6.95 -18.45
C ILE A 99 -4.30 7.65 -17.91
N ASP A 100 -4.76 8.71 -18.57
CA ASP A 100 -5.98 9.42 -18.16
C ASP A 100 -7.19 8.48 -18.14
N LYS A 101 -7.37 7.66 -19.19
CA LYS A 101 -8.45 6.68 -19.27
C LYS A 101 -8.39 5.67 -18.11
N ALA A 102 -7.19 5.24 -17.72
CA ALA A 102 -7.01 4.32 -16.60
C ALA A 102 -7.38 4.96 -15.24
N TYR A 103 -7.11 6.25 -15.04
CA TYR A 103 -7.44 6.96 -13.79
C TYR A 103 -8.89 7.47 -13.73
N PHE A 104 -9.44 7.91 -14.85
CA PHE A 104 -10.65 8.71 -14.89
C PHE A 104 -11.78 8.07 -15.70
N GLY A 105 -11.53 7.00 -16.46
CA GLY A 105 -12.49 6.45 -17.42
C GLY A 105 -12.95 7.53 -18.41
N ASP A 106 -14.26 7.65 -18.60
CA ASP A 106 -14.87 8.65 -19.48
C ASP A 106 -15.29 9.94 -18.73
N HIS A 107 -14.71 10.21 -17.56
CA HIS A 107 -15.09 11.38 -16.75
C HIS A 107 -14.83 12.69 -17.51
N PRO A 108 -15.84 13.57 -17.65
CA PRO A 108 -15.67 14.83 -18.38
C PRO A 108 -14.80 15.84 -17.63
N GLY A 109 -14.15 16.75 -18.34
CA GLY A 109 -13.44 17.88 -17.73
C GLY A 109 -12.05 17.57 -17.18
N VAL A 110 -11.47 16.41 -17.50
CA VAL A 110 -10.03 16.15 -17.32
C VAL A 110 -9.27 17.05 -18.30
N PRO A 111 -8.40 17.97 -17.84
CA PRO A 111 -7.60 18.79 -18.74
C PRO A 111 -6.73 17.91 -19.63
N PRO A 112 -6.68 18.15 -20.95
CA PRO A 112 -5.87 17.34 -21.85
C PRO A 112 -4.39 17.41 -21.45
N TYR A 113 -3.63 16.41 -21.85
CA TYR A 113 -2.19 16.48 -21.76
C TYR A 113 -1.67 17.56 -22.73
N GLU A 114 -0.76 18.40 -22.23
CA GLU A 114 -0.09 19.44 -23.00
C GLU A 114 1.41 19.09 -23.05
N PRO A 115 1.97 18.75 -24.23
CA PRO A 115 3.37 18.41 -24.35
C PRO A 115 4.28 19.57 -23.93
N HIS A 116 5.26 19.27 -23.08
CA HIS A 116 6.32 20.17 -22.67
C HIS A 116 7.65 19.77 -23.35
N PRO A 117 8.52 20.72 -23.76
CA PRO A 117 9.78 20.40 -24.44
C PRO A 117 10.67 19.41 -23.67
N GLY A 118 10.64 19.48 -22.34
CA GLY A 118 11.37 18.56 -21.45
C GLY A 118 10.79 17.15 -21.33
N ASP A 119 9.65 16.85 -21.97
CA ASP A 119 9.09 15.50 -21.96
C ASP A 119 9.88 14.55 -22.88
N VAL A 120 10.57 15.09 -23.88
CA VAL A 120 11.45 14.32 -24.77
C VAL A 120 12.82 14.11 -24.12
N ASN A 121 13.10 12.86 -23.74
CA ASN A 121 14.40 12.46 -23.22
C ASN A 121 14.74 11.03 -23.69
N GLU A 122 15.53 10.90 -24.75
CA GLU A 122 15.87 9.61 -25.37
C GLU A 122 16.53 8.64 -24.39
N ALA A 123 17.37 9.14 -23.48
CA ALA A 123 18.04 8.29 -22.50
C ALA A 123 17.05 7.68 -21.49
N GLN A 124 16.07 8.48 -21.03
CA GLN A 124 15.04 7.99 -20.11
C GLN A 124 14.04 7.07 -20.83
N SER A 125 13.63 7.40 -22.06
CA SER A 125 12.81 6.50 -22.88
C SER A 125 13.49 5.14 -23.11
N ALA A 126 14.80 5.12 -23.37
CA ALA A 126 15.57 3.88 -23.52
C ALA A 126 15.63 3.07 -22.20
N LYS A 127 15.93 3.74 -21.08
CA LYS A 127 15.94 3.10 -19.75
C LYS A 127 14.57 2.56 -19.35
N LEU A 128 13.50 3.31 -19.61
CA LEU A 128 12.12 2.89 -19.36
C LEU A 128 11.78 1.64 -20.18
N ALA A 129 12.15 1.59 -21.46
CA ALA A 129 11.95 0.42 -22.31
C ALA A 129 12.74 -0.81 -21.80
N GLU A 130 13.99 -0.63 -21.36
CA GLU A 130 14.78 -1.69 -20.71
C GLU A 130 14.08 -2.20 -19.44
N THR A 131 13.63 -1.28 -18.58
CA THR A 131 12.92 -1.61 -17.33
C THR A 131 11.63 -2.38 -17.60
N MET A 132 10.86 -1.99 -18.62
CA MET A 132 9.67 -2.75 -19.04
C MET A 132 10.02 -4.16 -19.49
N GLY A 133 11.06 -4.31 -20.31
CA GLY A 133 11.55 -5.62 -20.74
C GLY A 133 11.95 -6.50 -19.54
N TRP A 134 12.59 -5.90 -18.52
CA TRP A 134 12.88 -6.58 -17.26
C TRP A 134 11.62 -6.97 -16.49
N VAL A 135 10.64 -6.06 -16.30
CA VAL A 135 9.39 -6.36 -15.58
C VAL A 135 8.65 -7.53 -16.24
N MET A 136 8.60 -7.57 -17.58
CA MET A 136 7.90 -8.62 -18.34
C MET A 136 8.64 -9.97 -18.39
N SER A 137 9.90 -10.03 -17.95
CA SER A 137 10.73 -11.25 -18.03
C SER A 137 11.21 -11.77 -16.68
N THR A 138 11.19 -10.93 -15.64
CA THR A 138 11.73 -11.31 -14.33
C THR A 138 10.74 -12.18 -13.55
N PRO A 139 11.17 -13.32 -12.97
CA PRO A 139 10.31 -14.14 -12.13
C PRO A 139 10.17 -13.59 -10.70
N SER A 140 11.01 -12.64 -10.31
CA SER A 140 11.05 -12.08 -8.96
C SER A 140 11.80 -10.76 -8.92
N TYR A 141 11.54 -9.96 -7.89
CA TYR A 141 12.31 -8.75 -7.58
C TYR A 141 12.90 -8.83 -6.16
N PRO A 142 14.12 -9.36 -5.98
CA PRO A 142 14.75 -9.56 -4.67
C PRO A 142 14.77 -8.33 -3.77
N ARG A 143 14.97 -7.13 -4.33
CA ARG A 143 15.04 -5.88 -3.56
C ARG A 143 13.72 -5.53 -2.89
N MET A 144 12.58 -5.87 -3.50
CA MET A 144 11.27 -5.71 -2.85
C MET A 144 11.11 -6.69 -1.68
N HIS A 145 11.54 -7.94 -1.86
CA HIS A 145 11.54 -8.93 -0.77
C HIS A 145 12.44 -8.50 0.40
N ASP A 146 13.59 -7.90 0.10
CA ASP A 146 14.49 -7.40 1.13
C ASP A 146 13.93 -6.17 1.85
N ALA A 147 13.21 -5.29 1.14
CA ALA A 147 12.47 -4.18 1.76
C ALA A 147 11.36 -4.70 2.71
N SER A 148 10.62 -5.73 2.32
CA SER A 148 9.63 -6.38 3.19
C SER A 148 10.27 -6.99 4.44
N LYS A 149 11.36 -7.76 4.28
CA LYS A 149 12.13 -8.31 5.43
C LYS A 149 12.66 -7.21 6.35
N MET A 150 13.14 -6.11 5.79
CA MET A 150 13.61 -4.95 6.57
C MET A 150 12.46 -4.37 7.41
N ALA A 151 11.28 -4.17 6.82
CA ALA A 151 10.12 -3.62 7.52
C ALA A 151 9.67 -4.56 8.65
N MET A 152 9.55 -5.87 8.38
CA MET A 152 9.18 -6.86 9.39
C MET A 152 10.20 -6.98 10.52
N LYS A 153 11.50 -6.89 10.18
CA LYS A 153 12.57 -6.87 11.18
C LYS A 153 12.49 -5.62 12.06
N ALA A 154 12.17 -4.45 11.51
CA ALA A 154 12.04 -3.22 12.30
C ALA A 154 10.88 -3.30 13.32
N VAL A 155 9.79 -3.99 12.98
CA VAL A 155 8.69 -4.28 13.91
C VAL A 155 9.14 -5.25 15.01
N THR A 156 9.82 -6.34 14.62
CA THR A 156 10.28 -7.39 15.55
C THR A 156 11.33 -6.88 16.53
N ASP A 157 12.28 -6.08 16.04
CA ASP A 157 13.40 -5.54 16.82
C ASP A 157 13.06 -4.22 17.55
N ARG A 158 11.79 -3.81 17.58
CA ARG A 158 11.41 -2.53 18.18
C ARG A 158 11.86 -2.46 19.65
N PRO A 159 12.46 -1.34 20.10
CA PRO A 159 12.87 -1.21 21.49
C PRO A 159 11.65 -1.11 22.40
N ASP A 160 11.88 -1.37 23.69
CA ASP A 160 10.90 -1.04 24.72
C ASP A 160 10.81 0.48 24.87
N PHE A 161 9.81 1.07 24.22
CA PHE A 161 9.60 2.52 24.21
C PHE A 161 9.38 3.11 25.61
N THR A 162 8.97 2.31 26.59
CA THR A 162 8.81 2.77 27.98
C THR A 162 10.13 3.09 28.68
N LYS A 163 11.25 2.63 28.11
CA LYS A 163 12.61 2.85 28.61
C LYS A 163 13.35 3.98 27.89
N LEU A 164 12.75 4.57 26.86
CA LEU A 164 13.38 5.64 26.09
C LEU A 164 12.93 7.01 26.59
N SER A 165 13.85 7.97 26.60
CA SER A 165 13.53 9.38 26.76
C SER A 165 12.82 9.93 25.51
N ASN A 166 12.17 11.09 25.66
CA ASN A 166 11.53 11.76 24.52
C ASN A 166 12.51 12.06 23.38
N ALA A 167 13.77 12.39 23.68
CA ALA A 167 14.79 12.63 22.66
C ALA A 167 15.10 11.34 21.88
N GLU A 168 15.28 10.23 22.59
CA GLU A 168 15.53 8.92 21.97
C GLU A 168 14.34 8.42 21.14
N LEU A 169 13.10 8.71 21.56
CA LEU A 169 11.90 8.41 20.78
C LEU A 169 11.86 9.20 19.46
N VAL A 170 12.17 10.49 19.51
CA VAL A 170 12.23 11.34 18.31
C VAL A 170 13.34 10.87 17.36
N ASP A 171 14.51 10.53 17.89
CA ASP A 171 15.63 10.02 17.08
C ASP A 171 15.32 8.64 16.50
N TYR A 172 14.61 7.78 17.24
CA TYR A 172 14.10 6.52 16.70
C TYR A 172 13.12 6.76 15.56
N ALA A 173 12.14 7.65 15.73
CA ALA A 173 11.15 7.98 14.69
C ALA A 173 11.82 8.48 13.40
N ARG A 174 12.80 9.38 13.51
CA ARG A 174 13.58 9.88 12.36
C ARG A 174 14.39 8.80 11.65
N ARG A 175 14.99 7.86 12.40
CA ARG A 175 15.68 6.69 11.80
C ARG A 175 14.70 5.77 11.07
N MET A 176 13.49 5.61 11.60
CA MET A 176 12.43 4.85 10.92
C MET A 176 12.00 5.53 9.62
N THR A 177 11.92 6.87 9.58
CA THR A 177 11.65 7.62 8.35
C THR A 177 12.67 7.33 7.23
N ALA A 178 13.95 7.20 7.55
CA ALA A 178 14.96 6.82 6.55
C ALA A 178 14.73 5.41 5.98
N LYS A 179 14.23 4.47 6.81
CA LYS A 179 13.83 3.13 6.33
C LYS A 179 12.59 3.17 5.46
N VAL A 180 11.66 4.10 5.73
CA VAL A 180 10.50 4.33 4.87
C VAL A 180 10.99 4.74 3.48
N GLU A 181 11.89 5.71 3.36
CA GLU A 181 12.50 6.07 2.07
C GLU A 181 13.11 4.86 1.35
N GLU A 182 13.95 4.08 2.04
CA GLU A 182 14.59 2.90 1.48
C GLU A 182 13.59 1.87 0.94
N ALA A 183 12.48 1.64 1.65
CA ALA A 183 11.43 0.71 1.24
C ALA A 183 10.58 1.24 0.07
N TRP A 184 10.37 2.56 -0.01
CA TRP A 184 9.55 3.17 -1.05
C TRP A 184 10.19 3.10 -2.43
N ILE A 185 11.52 3.08 -2.54
CA ILE A 185 12.22 2.98 -3.84
C ILE A 185 11.81 1.72 -4.62
N PRO A 186 12.08 0.49 -4.12
CA PRO A 186 11.67 -0.73 -4.82
C PRO A 186 10.14 -0.87 -4.87
N TYR A 187 9.41 -0.36 -3.88
CA TYR A 187 7.95 -0.39 -3.90
C TYR A 187 7.37 0.40 -5.07
N THR A 188 7.89 1.60 -5.33
CA THR A 188 7.47 2.42 -6.49
C THR A 188 7.78 1.71 -7.81
N VAL A 189 8.95 1.06 -7.95
CA VAL A 189 9.26 0.25 -9.13
C VAL A 189 8.23 -0.85 -9.34
N VAL A 190 7.80 -1.53 -8.27
CA VAL A 190 6.73 -2.54 -8.33
C VAL A 190 5.40 -1.90 -8.73
N CYS A 191 4.99 -0.79 -8.12
CA CYS A 191 3.73 -0.12 -8.42
C CYS A 191 3.65 0.34 -9.88
N LEU A 192 4.72 0.94 -10.42
CA LEU A 192 4.77 1.37 -11.81
C LEU A 192 4.74 0.17 -12.76
N GLY A 193 5.49 -0.89 -12.45
CA GLY A 193 5.54 -2.12 -13.25
C GLY A 193 4.26 -2.97 -13.19
N ALA A 194 3.50 -2.89 -12.09
CA ALA A 194 2.31 -3.72 -11.87
C ALA A 194 1.19 -3.47 -12.90
N SER A 195 1.21 -2.34 -13.60
CA SER A 195 0.27 -2.03 -14.68
C SER A 195 0.57 -2.76 -16.00
N LEU A 196 1.83 -3.16 -16.23
CA LEU A 196 2.29 -3.72 -17.51
C LEU A 196 1.69 -5.10 -17.78
N GLY A 197 1.66 -5.98 -16.77
CA GLY A 197 1.07 -7.32 -16.87
C GLY A 197 -0.42 -7.28 -17.25
N PRO A 198 -1.27 -6.56 -16.51
CA PRO A 198 -2.66 -6.33 -16.86
C PRO A 198 -2.86 -5.76 -18.27
N GLY A 199 -2.06 -4.75 -18.67
CA GLY A 199 -2.12 -4.19 -20.03
C GLY A 199 -1.80 -5.21 -21.11
N ALA A 200 -0.76 -6.03 -20.91
CA ALA A 200 -0.38 -7.09 -21.85
C ALA A 200 -1.48 -8.18 -21.96
N VAL A 201 -2.04 -8.61 -20.83
CA VAL A 201 -3.15 -9.59 -20.81
C VAL A 201 -4.37 -9.04 -21.53
N GLN A 202 -4.73 -7.78 -21.30
CA GLN A 202 -5.84 -7.12 -22.00
C GLN A 202 -5.61 -7.10 -23.52
N ALA A 203 -4.43 -6.67 -23.96
CA ALA A 203 -4.08 -6.60 -25.38
C ALA A 203 -4.09 -7.99 -26.05
N VAL A 204 -3.59 -9.03 -25.37
CA VAL A 204 -3.63 -10.41 -25.89
C VAL A 204 -5.07 -10.91 -26.01
N CYS A 205 -5.89 -10.72 -24.96
CA CYS A 205 -7.31 -11.09 -24.97
C CYS A 205 -8.08 -10.39 -26.07
N GLU A 206 -7.86 -9.10 -26.29
CA GLU A 206 -8.45 -8.34 -27.39
C GLU A 206 -7.99 -8.89 -28.75
N GLY A 207 -6.69 -9.14 -28.92
CA GLY A 207 -6.12 -9.67 -30.16
C GLY A 207 -6.67 -11.04 -30.58
N ILE A 208 -7.14 -11.86 -29.63
CA ILE A 208 -7.79 -13.16 -29.90
C ILE A 208 -9.33 -13.09 -29.88
N GLY A 209 -9.92 -11.90 -29.73
CA GLY A 209 -11.37 -11.69 -29.72
C GLY A 209 -12.08 -12.18 -28.45
N ARG A 210 -11.40 -12.18 -27.30
CA ARG A 210 -11.90 -12.65 -25.99
C ARG A 210 -11.64 -11.61 -24.90
N SER A 211 -11.91 -10.34 -25.17
CA SER A 211 -11.61 -9.22 -24.26
C SER A 211 -12.22 -9.40 -22.86
N GLU A 212 -13.37 -10.05 -22.76
CA GLU A 212 -14.07 -10.36 -21.50
C GLU A 212 -13.31 -11.34 -20.59
N ASP A 213 -12.35 -12.10 -21.13
CA ASP A 213 -11.57 -13.06 -20.35
C ASP A 213 -10.37 -12.45 -19.65
N ALA A 214 -9.95 -11.23 -20.02
CA ALA A 214 -8.80 -10.55 -19.39
C ALA A 214 -8.98 -10.43 -17.87
N VAL A 215 -10.18 -10.04 -17.42
CA VAL A 215 -10.51 -9.93 -15.99
C VAL A 215 -10.43 -11.29 -15.30
N LYS A 216 -10.88 -12.37 -15.95
CA LYS A 216 -10.84 -13.72 -15.37
C LYS A 216 -9.40 -14.17 -15.16
N VAL A 217 -8.54 -13.98 -16.16
CA VAL A 217 -7.11 -14.33 -16.08
C VAL A 217 -6.43 -13.54 -14.96
N LEU A 218 -6.70 -12.24 -14.84
CA LEU A 218 -6.12 -11.41 -13.78
C LEU A 218 -6.62 -11.79 -12.38
N SER A 219 -7.88 -12.21 -12.25
CA SER A 219 -8.44 -12.65 -10.96
C SER A 219 -7.83 -13.96 -10.44
N ALA A 220 -7.19 -14.74 -11.29
CA ALA A 220 -6.50 -15.97 -10.90
C ALA A 220 -5.11 -15.73 -10.29
N VAL A 221 -4.60 -14.49 -10.32
CA VAL A 221 -3.33 -14.13 -9.70
C VAL A 221 -3.48 -14.17 -8.17
N GLY A 222 -2.85 -15.17 -7.54
CA GLY A 222 -2.90 -15.40 -6.09
C GLY A 222 -1.72 -14.79 -5.31
N ASN A 223 -1.61 -15.19 -4.04
CA ASN A 223 -0.51 -14.84 -3.12
C ASN A 223 -0.35 -13.34 -2.82
N VAL A 224 -1.47 -12.64 -2.65
CA VAL A 224 -1.48 -11.26 -2.17
C VAL A 224 -1.28 -11.24 -0.65
N GLU A 225 -0.14 -10.71 -0.19
CA GLU A 225 0.24 -10.65 1.24
C GLU A 225 -0.82 -9.95 2.12
N SER A 226 -1.47 -8.90 1.61
CA SER A 226 -2.53 -8.19 2.34
C SER A 226 -3.77 -9.04 2.61
N ALA A 227 -3.98 -10.11 1.83
CA ALA A 227 -5.10 -11.01 2.05
C ALA A 227 -4.84 -11.98 3.22
N GLU A 228 -3.60 -12.26 3.59
CA GLU A 228 -3.23 -13.29 4.57
C GLU A 228 -3.85 -13.04 5.95
N ALA A 229 -3.88 -11.77 6.40
CA ALA A 229 -4.49 -11.40 7.68
C ALA A 229 -5.97 -11.85 7.77
N SER A 230 -6.71 -11.80 6.66
CA SER A 230 -8.12 -12.21 6.63
C SER A 230 -8.30 -13.72 6.82
N PHE A 231 -7.36 -14.54 6.34
CA PHE A 231 -7.36 -15.99 6.56
C PHE A 231 -7.05 -16.29 8.03
N SER A 232 -6.01 -15.67 8.61
CA SER A 232 -5.67 -15.85 10.02
C SER A 232 -6.82 -15.42 10.94
N MET A 233 -7.46 -14.28 10.68
CA MET A 233 -8.61 -13.82 11.45
C MET A 233 -9.82 -14.75 11.30
N TRP A 234 -10.05 -15.31 10.10
CA TRP A 234 -11.09 -16.31 9.87
C TRP A 234 -10.87 -17.55 10.74
N ASP A 235 -9.65 -18.10 10.72
CA ASP A 235 -9.30 -19.29 11.49
C ASP A 235 -9.44 -19.06 13.00
N ILE A 236 -8.99 -17.89 13.49
CA ILE A 236 -9.21 -17.50 14.89
C ILE A 236 -10.70 -17.41 15.22
N SER A 237 -11.53 -16.88 14.33
CA SER A 237 -12.99 -16.82 14.57
C SER A 237 -13.62 -18.20 14.73
N ARG A 238 -13.10 -19.23 14.01
CA ARG A 238 -13.57 -20.61 14.17
C ARG A 238 -13.10 -21.23 15.48
N LEU A 239 -11.90 -20.90 15.96
CA LEU A 239 -11.44 -21.30 17.31
C LEU A 239 -12.37 -20.74 18.40
N VAL A 240 -12.83 -19.49 18.24
CA VAL A 240 -13.80 -18.88 19.16
C VAL A 240 -15.13 -19.64 19.14
N ASN A 241 -15.69 -19.91 17.96
CA ASN A 241 -16.96 -20.64 17.81
C ASN A 241 -16.90 -22.07 18.39
N ALA A 242 -15.75 -22.73 18.32
CA ALA A 242 -15.56 -24.07 18.86
C ALA A 242 -15.43 -24.12 20.40
N SER A 243 -15.28 -22.97 21.06
CA SER A 243 -15.08 -22.87 22.51
C SER A 243 -16.20 -22.08 23.19
N PRO A 244 -17.01 -22.73 24.06
CA PRO A 244 -18.07 -22.04 24.81
C PRO A 244 -17.55 -20.89 25.69
N SER A 245 -16.36 -21.04 26.29
CA SER A 245 -15.76 -20.01 27.14
C SER A 245 -15.30 -18.79 26.33
N LEU A 246 -14.64 -19.01 25.18
CA LEU A 246 -14.25 -17.92 24.28
C LEU A 246 -15.49 -17.22 23.71
N THR A 247 -16.50 -17.98 23.27
CA THR A 247 -17.75 -17.43 22.76
C THR A 247 -18.40 -16.51 23.80
N ALA A 248 -18.57 -16.98 25.05
CA ALA A 248 -19.14 -16.15 26.12
C ALA A 248 -18.29 -14.91 26.42
N ALA A 249 -16.96 -15.01 26.36
CA ALA A 249 -16.06 -13.88 26.60
C ALA A 249 -16.15 -12.82 25.50
N PHE A 250 -16.30 -13.22 24.24
CA PHE A 250 -16.51 -12.32 23.11
C PHE A 250 -17.95 -11.76 23.09
N ASP A 251 -18.97 -12.51 23.53
CA ASP A 251 -20.36 -12.03 23.66
C ASP A 251 -20.49 -10.89 24.69
N ALA A 252 -19.60 -10.86 25.67
CA ALA A 252 -19.46 -9.75 26.62
C ALA A 252 -18.78 -8.49 26.02
N GLY A 253 -18.45 -8.49 24.72
CA GLY A 253 -17.79 -7.39 24.01
C GLY A 253 -16.27 -7.56 23.90
N VAL A 254 -15.59 -6.81 23.03
CA VAL A 254 -14.14 -6.97 22.79
C VAL A 254 -13.25 -6.12 23.71
N ASP A 255 -13.81 -5.08 24.34
CA ASP A 255 -13.06 -4.20 25.23
C ASP A 255 -12.50 -4.99 26.43
N GLY A 256 -11.18 -4.97 26.60
CA GLY A 256 -10.49 -5.70 27.68
C GLY A 256 -10.58 -7.23 27.58
N LEU A 257 -11.02 -7.79 26.44
CA LEU A 257 -11.22 -9.22 26.24
C LEU A 257 -9.98 -10.05 26.57
N LEU A 258 -8.82 -9.62 26.11
CA LEU A 258 -7.55 -10.33 26.35
C LEU A 258 -7.15 -10.37 27.82
N ALA A 259 -7.64 -9.44 28.65
CA ALA A 259 -7.39 -9.43 30.09
C ALA A 259 -8.41 -10.26 30.88
N ARG A 260 -9.60 -10.51 30.32
CA ARG A 260 -10.62 -11.37 30.94
C ARG A 260 -10.34 -12.86 30.77
N LEU A 261 -9.65 -13.23 29.70
CA LEU A 261 -9.28 -14.60 29.41
C LEU A 261 -8.01 -14.97 30.19
N ASP A 262 -8.03 -16.12 30.87
CA ASP A 262 -6.80 -16.68 31.46
C ASP A 262 -5.97 -17.31 30.35
N ARG A 263 -4.78 -16.74 30.13
CA ARG A 263 -3.81 -17.24 29.15
C ARG A 263 -3.24 -18.61 29.52
N ASN A 264 -3.30 -19.00 30.79
CA ASN A 264 -2.82 -20.30 31.26
C ASN A 264 -3.90 -21.38 31.19
N ASP A 265 -5.15 -21.03 30.89
CA ASP A 265 -6.19 -22.00 30.62
C ASP A 265 -5.87 -22.74 29.32
N ALA A 266 -5.75 -24.07 29.40
CA ALA A 266 -5.49 -24.93 28.26
C ALA A 266 -6.54 -24.73 27.15
N ALA A 267 -7.79 -24.41 27.51
CA ALA A 267 -8.87 -24.14 26.56
C ALA A 267 -8.63 -22.88 25.70
N ASN A 268 -7.82 -21.93 26.18
CA ASN A 268 -7.51 -20.69 25.48
C ASN A 268 -6.16 -20.73 24.74
N SER A 269 -5.37 -21.79 24.95
CA SER A 269 -3.99 -21.90 24.43
C SER A 269 -3.90 -21.76 22.91
N ALA A 270 -4.78 -22.43 22.16
CA ALA A 270 -4.82 -22.35 20.70
C ALA A 270 -5.21 -20.95 20.20
N PHE A 271 -6.16 -20.29 20.89
CA PHE A 271 -6.54 -18.91 20.58
C PHE A 271 -5.36 -17.95 20.80
N TYR A 272 -4.69 -18.02 21.94
CA TYR A 272 -3.55 -17.16 22.22
C TYR A 272 -2.37 -17.41 21.29
N ALA A 273 -2.08 -18.67 20.94
CA ALA A 273 -1.03 -18.99 19.97
C ALA A 273 -1.33 -18.37 18.59
N ALA A 274 -2.57 -18.50 18.11
CA ALA A 274 -2.98 -17.90 16.84
C ALA A 274 -3.04 -16.36 16.90
N TRP A 275 -3.48 -15.80 18.04
CA TRP A 275 -3.50 -14.37 18.29
C TRP A 275 -2.10 -13.75 18.33
N ASP A 276 -1.16 -14.39 19.03
CA ASP A 276 0.23 -13.94 19.10
C ASP A 276 0.88 -13.93 17.71
N GLU A 277 0.61 -14.95 16.90
CA GLU A 277 1.09 -15.02 15.52
C GLU A 277 0.47 -13.92 14.66
N LEU A 278 -0.85 -13.70 14.76
CA LEU A 278 -1.53 -12.60 14.06
C LEU A 278 -0.91 -11.24 14.42
N MET A 279 -0.63 -10.99 15.70
CA MET A 279 -0.01 -9.74 16.14
C MET A 279 1.44 -9.62 15.70
N ARG A 280 2.20 -10.73 15.71
CA ARG A 280 3.59 -10.75 15.24
C ARG A 280 3.69 -10.42 13.75
N VAL A 281 2.81 -10.98 12.93
CA VAL A 281 2.85 -10.81 11.47
C VAL A 281 2.12 -9.54 11.03
N HIS A 282 0.91 -9.31 11.54
CA HIS A 282 -0.01 -8.28 11.05
C HIS A 282 -0.36 -7.21 12.09
N GLY A 283 0.25 -7.21 13.27
CA GLY A 283 -0.04 -6.21 14.31
C GLY A 283 0.25 -4.76 13.90
N HIS A 284 1.03 -4.55 12.83
CA HIS A 284 1.32 -3.24 12.25
C HIS A 284 0.13 -2.63 11.49
N ARG A 285 -0.88 -3.43 11.14
CA ARG A 285 -2.05 -2.99 10.36
C ARG A 285 -2.92 -2.02 11.16
N ALA A 286 -3.56 -1.08 10.47
CA ALA A 286 -4.47 -0.12 11.07
C ALA A 286 -5.57 0.33 10.07
N PRO A 287 -6.71 0.85 10.54
CA PRO A 287 -7.57 1.66 9.69
C PRO A 287 -6.79 2.92 9.26
N ASN A 288 -6.83 3.27 7.97
CA ASN A 288 -6.13 4.45 7.43
C ASN A 288 -4.61 4.46 7.74
N GLU A 289 -3.96 3.30 7.60
CA GLU A 289 -2.56 3.03 8.00
C GLU A 289 -1.47 3.75 7.20
N TRP A 290 -1.86 4.52 6.18
CA TRP A 290 -0.93 5.38 5.43
C TRP A 290 -0.52 6.64 6.23
N ASP A 291 -1.30 7.01 7.26
CA ASP A 291 -0.93 8.00 8.28
C ASP A 291 -0.40 7.29 9.54
N CYS A 292 0.48 7.93 10.31
CA CYS A 292 1.04 7.38 11.55
C CYS A 292 0.22 7.75 12.80
N ARG A 293 -0.92 8.42 12.64
CA ARG A 293 -1.82 8.84 13.72
C ARG A 293 -2.76 7.73 14.21
N PRO A 294 -3.38 6.91 13.35
CA PRO A 294 -4.32 5.89 13.81
C PRO A 294 -3.65 4.80 14.66
N ASP A 295 -4.41 4.23 15.58
CA ASP A 295 -3.98 3.06 16.34
C ASP A 295 -3.83 1.83 15.45
N SER A 296 -2.71 1.13 15.58
CA SER A 296 -2.54 -0.18 14.96
C SER A 296 -3.20 -1.27 15.80
N TRP A 297 -3.33 -2.46 15.23
CA TRP A 297 -3.83 -3.62 15.98
C TRP A 297 -2.96 -3.96 17.19
N THR A 298 -1.68 -3.60 17.15
CA THR A 298 -0.79 -3.76 18.32
C THR A 298 -1.08 -2.75 19.42
N THR A 299 -1.42 -1.50 19.09
CA THR A 299 -1.68 -0.45 20.10
C THR A 299 -3.13 -0.47 20.58
N LYS A 300 -4.05 -0.93 19.74
CA LYS A 300 -5.46 -1.11 20.04
C LYS A 300 -6.00 -2.45 19.51
N PRO A 301 -5.72 -3.56 20.23
CA PRO A 301 -6.16 -4.91 19.89
C PRO A 301 -7.64 -5.06 19.56
N GLU A 302 -8.49 -4.24 20.18
CA GLU A 302 -9.95 -4.23 20.01
C GLU A 302 -10.35 -4.04 18.54
N ILE A 303 -9.53 -3.37 17.72
CA ILE A 303 -9.77 -3.22 16.28
C ILE A 303 -9.80 -4.59 15.60
N ALA A 304 -8.75 -5.39 15.80
CA ALA A 304 -8.64 -6.73 15.22
C ALA A 304 -9.65 -7.70 15.87
N LEU A 305 -9.81 -7.64 17.18
CA LEU A 305 -10.78 -8.47 17.91
C LEU A 305 -12.21 -8.20 17.44
N GLY A 306 -12.58 -6.94 17.17
CA GLY A 306 -13.88 -6.57 16.62
C GLY A 306 -14.08 -7.03 15.18
N MET A 307 -13.02 -7.26 14.41
CA MET A 307 -13.12 -7.93 13.09
C MET A 307 -13.34 -9.43 13.25
N ILE A 308 -12.58 -10.09 14.13
CA ILE A 308 -12.74 -11.52 14.45
C ILE A 308 -14.15 -11.80 14.98
N ASP A 309 -14.65 -10.93 15.86
CA ASP A 309 -16.01 -10.96 16.38
C ASP A 309 -17.04 -10.97 15.24
N ARG A 310 -16.95 -10.02 14.30
CA ARG A 310 -17.84 -9.98 13.13
C ARG A 310 -17.73 -11.21 12.24
N LEU A 311 -16.52 -11.75 12.07
CA LEU A 311 -16.28 -12.95 11.26
C LEU A 311 -16.92 -14.17 11.90
N ARG A 312 -16.95 -14.29 13.23
CA ARG A 312 -17.52 -15.43 13.95
C ARG A 312 -19.01 -15.62 13.65
N ALA A 313 -19.72 -14.53 13.36
CA ALA A 313 -21.13 -14.52 12.97
C ALA A 313 -21.38 -14.91 11.50
N GLN A 314 -20.33 -15.02 10.67
CA GLN A 314 -20.44 -15.45 9.28
C GLN A 314 -20.51 -16.97 9.17
N SER A 315 -21.35 -17.46 8.26
CA SER A 315 -21.47 -18.87 7.90
C SER A 315 -20.23 -19.40 7.17
N ASP A 316 -19.96 -20.71 7.31
CA ASP A 316 -18.71 -21.32 6.83
C ASP A 316 -18.51 -21.26 5.31
N ASP A 317 -19.57 -21.12 4.52
CA ASP A 317 -19.53 -20.93 3.07
C ASP A 317 -18.89 -19.59 2.65
N ARG A 318 -18.78 -18.63 3.58
CA ARG A 318 -18.09 -17.35 3.39
C ARG A 318 -16.58 -17.43 3.63
N SER A 319 -16.04 -18.63 3.85
CA SER A 319 -14.63 -18.84 4.14
C SER A 319 -13.71 -18.32 3.01
N PRO A 320 -12.70 -17.49 3.34
CA PRO A 320 -11.71 -17.06 2.35
C PRO A 320 -10.90 -18.24 1.81
N HIS A 321 -10.75 -19.33 2.58
CA HIS A 321 -10.12 -20.57 2.11
C HIS A 321 -10.91 -21.26 1.01
N LEU A 322 -12.25 -21.26 1.11
CA LEU A 322 -13.12 -21.81 0.06
C LEU A 322 -13.07 -20.94 -1.21
N ALA A 323 -13.10 -19.62 -1.05
CA ALA A 323 -12.97 -18.69 -2.18
C ALA A 323 -11.63 -18.88 -2.91
N LYS A 324 -10.52 -19.00 -2.15
CA LYS A 324 -9.19 -19.27 -2.71
C LYS A 324 -9.12 -20.62 -3.43
N ALA A 325 -9.70 -21.67 -2.85
CA ALA A 325 -9.73 -22.99 -3.48
C ALA A 325 -10.55 -23.00 -4.77
N ALA A 326 -11.69 -22.31 -4.81
CA ALA A 326 -12.53 -22.20 -6.00
C ALA A 326 -11.83 -21.43 -7.13
N ALA A 327 -11.08 -20.37 -6.80
CA ALA A 327 -10.31 -19.60 -7.78
C ALA A 327 -9.15 -20.40 -8.42
N ALA A 328 -8.62 -21.42 -7.73
CA ALA A 328 -7.51 -22.25 -8.22
C ALA A 328 -7.93 -23.33 -9.23
N VAL A 329 -9.23 -23.53 -9.46
CA VAL A 329 -9.79 -24.59 -10.34
C VAL A 329 -10.30 -24.00 -11.67
N LEU A 330 -10.18 -22.68 -11.86
CA LEU A 330 -10.49 -21.95 -13.09
C LEU A 330 -9.25 -21.82 -13.99
#